data_AF-A0A2T8IDZ1-F1
#
_entry.id   AF-A0A2T8IDZ1-F1
#
_cell.length_a   1.000
_cell.length_b   1.000
_cell.length_c   1.000
_cell.angle_alpha   90.00
_cell.angle_beta   90.00
_cell.angle_gamma   90.00
#
_symmetry.space_group_name_H-M   'P 1'
#
loop_
_entity.id
_entity.type
_entity.pdbx_description
1 polymer ?
#
loop_
_entity_poly.entity_id
_entity_poly.type
_entity_poly.pdbx_seq_one_letter_code
_entity_poly.pdbx_strand_id
1 'polypeptide(L)' 'MNYKFEELAQTHPEILFLYVDVDDIQSVSSKYGVKAMPTFFLIKNKEVVRKIVGANPDELKKMVDASADPFETQIVVE' A
#
# COMPACT_ATOMS: atom_id res chain seq x y z
N MET A 1 7.88 -12.06 -1.66
CA MET A 1 7.97 -10.79 -2.42
C MET A 1 7.17 -10.91 -3.70
N ASN A 2 6.10 -10.13 -3.84
CA ASN A 2 5.25 -10.11 -5.02
C ASN A 2 5.94 -9.24 -6.08
N TYR A 3 6.39 -9.84 -7.19
CA TYR A 3 7.23 -9.17 -8.19
C TYR A 3 6.66 -7.84 -8.69
N LYS A 4 5.33 -7.72 -8.77
CA LYS A 4 4.66 -6.50 -9.23
C LYS A 4 4.77 -5.33 -8.25
N PHE A 5 4.84 -5.61 -6.95
CA PHE A 5 4.97 -4.57 -5.94
C PHE A 5 6.37 -3.95 -5.95
N GLU A 6 7.39 -4.80 -6.09
CA GLU A 6 8.78 -4.36 -6.22
C GLU A 6 9.02 -3.57 -7.50
N GLU A 7 8.43 -4.01 -8.62
CA GLU A 7 8.49 -3.28 -9.89
C GLU A 7 7.90 -1.87 -9.74
N LEU A 8 6.72 -1.75 -9.14
CA LEU A 8 6.10 -0.45 -8.86
C LEU A 8 6.96 0.43 -7.94
N ALA A 9 7.60 -0.16 -6.93
CA ALA A 9 8.51 0.57 -6.05
C ALA A 9 9.77 1.07 -6.79
N GLN A 10 10.27 0.32 -7.77
CA GLN A 10 11.42 0.71 -8.59
C GLN A 10 11.05 1.78 -9.62
N THR A 11 9.85 1.72 -10.21
CA THR A 11 9.41 2.69 -11.22
C THR A 11 8.88 4.00 -10.64
N HIS A 12 8.52 4.01 -9.35
CA HIS A 12 8.00 5.18 -8.63
C HIS A 12 8.83 5.49 -7.37
N PRO A 13 10.11 5.91 -7.52
CA PRO A 13 10.97 6.24 -6.39
C PRO A 13 10.45 7.43 -5.55
N GLU A 14 9.53 8.21 -6.10
CA GLU A 14 8.81 9.29 -5.42
C GLU A 14 7.73 8.79 -4.45
N ILE A 15 7.34 7.51 -4.49
CA ILE A 15 6.34 6.95 -3.58
C ILE A 15 7.05 6.06 -2.55
N LEU A 16 6.65 6.17 -1.28
CA LEU A 16 7.17 5.30 -0.23
C LEU A 16 6.34 4.01 -0.15
N PHE A 17 6.95 2.92 -0.59
CA PHE A 17 6.37 1.58 -0.47
C PHE A 17 6.82 0.95 0.86
N LEU A 18 5.87 0.53 1.69
CA LEU A 18 6.10 -0.09 2.99
C LEU A 18 5.49 -1.48 3.04
N TYR A 19 6.29 -2.47 3.42
CA TYR A 19 5.78 -3.78 3.79
C TYR A 19 5.58 -3.84 5.30
N VAL A 20 4.41 -4.27 5.75
CA VAL A 20 4.10 -4.43 7.17
C VAL A 20 3.52 -5.81 7.37
N ASP A 21 4.25 -6.64 8.10
CA ASP A 21 3.73 -7.90 8.61
C ASP A 21 2.83 -7.61 9.82
N VAL A 22 1.54 -7.94 9.71
CA VAL A 22 0.57 -7.74 10.78
C VAL A 22 0.43 -8.91 11.73
N ASP A 23 0.96 -10.08 11.38
CA ASP A 23 1.11 -11.16 12.35
C ASP A 23 2.08 -10.71 13.46
N ASP A 24 3.09 -9.91 13.10
CA ASP A 24 4.02 -9.27 14.04
C ASP A 24 3.46 -8.02 14.72
N ILE A 25 2.54 -7.27 14.07
CA ILE A 25 2.03 -5.98 14.56
C ILE A 25 0.48 -5.90 14.48
N GLN A 26 -0.21 -6.70 15.31
CA GLN A 26 -1.68 -6.75 15.36
C GLN A 26 -2.37 -5.39 15.61
N SER A 27 -1.68 -4.45 16.27
CA SER A 27 -2.19 -3.10 16.51
C SER A 27 -2.40 -2.30 15.21
N VAL A 28 -1.58 -2.55 14.18
CA VAL A 28 -1.72 -1.93 12.85
C VAL A 28 -2.93 -2.52 12.13
N SER A 29 -3.05 -3.85 12.06
CA SER A 29 -4.22 -4.52 11.45
C SER A 29 -5.53 -4.02 12.05
N SER A 30 -5.59 -3.92 13.38
CA SER A 30 -6.76 -3.40 14.10
C SER A 30 -7.04 -1.94 13.77
N LYS A 31 -6.00 -1.09 13.76
CA LYS A 31 -6.12 0.35 13.48
C LYS A 31 -6.61 0.65 12.05
N TYR A 32 -6.12 -0.11 11.07
CA TYR A 32 -6.46 0.07 9.65
C TYR A 32 -7.62 -0.85 9.18
N GLY A 33 -8.17 -1.66 10.09
CA GLY A 33 -9.32 -2.51 9.87
C GLY A 33 -9.07 -3.55 8.78
N VAL A 34 -7.94 -4.25 8.84
CA VAL A 34 -7.60 -5.29 7.86
C VAL A 34 -8.41 -6.54 8.13
N LYS A 35 -9.05 -7.08 7.08
CA LYS A 35 -9.99 -8.20 7.16
C LYS A 35 -9.62 -9.37 6.26
N ALA A 36 -8.73 -9.15 5.30
CA ALA A 36 -8.26 -10.15 4.35
C ALA A 36 -6.90 -9.72 3.78
N MET A 37 -6.06 -10.69 3.46
CA MET A 37 -4.72 -10.47 2.89
C MET A 37 -4.68 -10.86 1.40
N PRO A 38 -3.86 -10.18 0.57
CA PRO A 38 -3.14 -8.93 0.89
C PRO A 38 -4.11 -7.75 0.94
N THR A 39 -3.79 -6.70 1.70
CA THR A 39 -4.50 -5.41 1.65
C THR A 39 -3.49 -4.29 1.35
N PHE A 40 -3.84 -3.40 0.43
CA PHE A 40 -3.04 -2.24 0.06
C PHE A 40 -3.74 -0.96 0.51
N PHE A 41 -3.00 -0.09 1.19
CA PHE A 41 -3.49 1.23 1.58
C PHE A 41 -2.75 2.31 0.81
N LEU A 42 -3.45 3.34 0.35
CA LEU A 42 -2.84 4.60 -0.08
C LEU A 42 -3.06 5.61 1.03
N ILE A 43 -1.98 5.99 1.71
CA ILE A 43 -2.03 6.98 2.78
C ILE A 43 -1.44 8.28 2.26
N LYS A 44 -2.09 9.43 2.47
CA LYS A 44 -1.58 10.78 2.15
C LYS A 44 -1.94 11.71 3.31
N ASN A 45 -1.08 12.65 3.70
CA ASN A 45 -1.29 13.50 4.88
C ASN A 45 -1.68 12.71 6.16
N LYS A 46 -1.17 11.48 6.34
CA LYS A 46 -1.52 10.55 7.44
C LYS A 46 -2.97 10.03 7.42
N GLU A 47 -3.71 10.27 6.35
CA GLU A 47 -5.07 9.78 6.14
C GLU A 47 -5.12 8.71 5.06
N VAL A 48 -6.01 7.72 5.22
CA VAL A 48 -6.23 6.69 4.20
C VAL A 48 -7.08 7.28 3.08
N VAL A 49 -6.47 7.49 1.92
CA VAL A 49 -7.15 7.99 0.71
C VAL A 49 -7.80 6.86 -0.07
N ARG A 50 -7.17 5.69 -0.11
CA ARG A 50 -7.69 4.51 -0.81
C ARG A 50 -7.28 3.23 -0.10
N LYS A 51 -8.11 2.19 -0.25
CA LYS A 51 -7.87 0.84 0.24
C LYS A 51 -8.25 -0.17 -0.84
N ILE A 52 -7.39 -1.13 -1.11
CA ILE A 52 -7.63 -2.28 -1.99
C ILE A 52 -7.52 -3.54 -1.13
N VAL A 53 -8.54 -4.39 -1.16
CA VAL A 53 -8.55 -5.65 -0.42
C VAL A 53 -8.44 -6.80 -1.40
N GLY A 54 -7.51 -7.71 -1.17
CA GLY A 54 -7.18 -8.81 -2.07
C GLY A 54 -6.16 -8.40 -3.15
N ALA A 55 -5.67 -9.41 -3.87
CA ALA A 55 -4.70 -9.22 -4.92
C ALA A 55 -5.37 -8.68 -6.20
N ASN A 56 -5.27 -7.37 -6.44
CA ASN A 56 -5.72 -6.73 -7.68
C ASN A 56 -4.59 -5.88 -8.30
N PRO A 57 -3.74 -6.46 -9.15
CA PRO A 57 -2.59 -5.75 -9.73
C PRO A 57 -2.94 -4.54 -10.59
N ASP A 58 -4.04 -4.61 -11.35
CA ASP A 58 -4.44 -3.53 -12.25
C ASP A 58 -4.93 -2.31 -11.46
N GLU A 59 -5.67 -2.55 -10.37
CA GLU A 59 -6.13 -1.49 -9.48
C GLU A 59 -4.98 -0.90 -8.67
N LEU A 60 -4.05 -1.74 -8.21
CA LEU A 60 -2.83 -1.29 -7.53
C LEU A 60 -2.00 -0.39 -8.44
N LYS A 61 -1.74 -0.80 -9.68
CA LYS A 61 -1.01 0.00 -10.67
C LYS A 61 -1.72 1.34 -10.93
N LYS A 62 -3.04 1.33 -11.14
CA LYS A 62 -3.83 2.57 -11.34
C LYS A 62 -3.76 3.49 -10.13
N MET A 63 -3.76 2.93 -8.93
CA MET A 63 -3.65 3.70 -7.69
C MET A 63 -2.29 4.39 -7.57
N VAL A 64 -1.21 3.66 -7.89
CA VAL A 64 0.17 4.17 -7.91
C VAL A 64 0.36 5.23 -9.00
N ASP A 65 -0.08 4.95 -10.23
CA ASP A 65 0.01 5.88 -11.37
C ASP A 65 -0.76 7.19 -11.12
N ALA A 66 -1.83 7.15 -10.31
CA ALA A 66 -2.62 8.33 -9.95
C ALA A 66 -2.04 9.15 -8.79
N SER A 67 -1.16 8.57 -7.96
CA SER A 67 -0.51 9.28 -6.86
C SER A 67 0.69 10.08 -7.35
N ALA A 68 0.46 11.33 -7.75
CA ALA A 68 1.49 12.22 -8.29
C ALA A 68 2.30 13.02 -7.24
N ASP A 69 2.11 12.76 -5.93
CA ASP A 69 2.70 13.57 -4.85
C ASP A 69 3.81 12.81 -4.08
N PRO A 70 5.09 13.24 -4.21
CA PRO A 70 6.28 12.50 -3.78
C PRO A 70 6.54 12.30 -2.28
N PHE A 71 5.79 12.94 -1.38
CA PHE A 71 6.29 13.12 0.01
C PHE A 71 5.42 12.56 1.11
N GLU A 72 4.25 12.02 0.78
CA GLU A 72 3.32 11.56 1.82
C GLU A 72 2.62 10.24 1.51
N THR A 73 2.87 9.70 0.31
CA THR A 73 2.22 8.49 -0.16
C THR A 73 2.88 7.26 0.45
N GLN A 74 2.23 6.64 1.44
CA GLN A 74 2.67 5.37 2.01
C GLN A 74 1.78 4.25 1.50
N ILE A 75 2.37 3.25 0.85
CA ILE A 75 1.67 2.03 0.47
C ILE A 75 2.02 0.92 1.44
N VAL A 76 1.10 0.58 2.33
CA VAL A 76 1.25 -0.54 3.27
C VAL A 76 0.79 -1.82 2.59
N VAL A 77 1.66 -2.81 2.54
CA VAL A 77 1.38 -4.17 2.06
C VAL A 77 1.53 -5.15 3.19
N GLU A 78 0.50 -5.97 3.33
CA GLU A 78 0.52 -7.25 4.01
C GLU A 78 0.86 -8.39 3.05
#